data_AF-A0A9E3AG71-F1
#
_entry.id   AF-A0A9E3AG71-F1
#
_cell.length_a   1.000
_cell.length_b   1.000
_cell.length_c   1.000
_cell.angle_alpha   90.00
_cell.angle_beta   90.00
_cell.angle_gamma   90.00
#
_symmetry.space_group_name_H-M   'P 1'
#
loop_
_entity.id
_entity.type
_entity.pdbx_description
1 polymer ?
#
loop_
_entity_poly.entity_id
_entity_poly.type
_entity_poly.pdbx_seq_one_letter_code
_entity_poly.pdbx_strand_id
1 'polypeptide(L)'
;GNVLALGMQNTAQLEDRYGRQADTIFSQAGTKMIFAVSESKTAKSLQDLFGEVEIRRYRESRTGSFFGKHDRNNFSGPEDIRKPLLLASEIQGLPDLMGYFCQRPSDEEPGLRVVLVRLPYSPPVQRHPALIERVIPKIERPVWAPVDTDCEDVLPPLISRLQEGIPLN
;
A
#
# COMPACT_ATOMS: atom_id res chain seq x y z
N GLY A 1 9.35 -11.04 18.13
CA GLY A 1 8.40 -10.27 17.30
C GLY A 1 8.72 -10.54 15.85
N ASN A 2 7.71 -10.78 15.01
CA ASN A 2 7.92 -11.02 13.58
C ASN A 2 8.00 -9.67 12.87
N VAL A 3 9.10 -9.41 12.17
CA VAL A 3 9.27 -8.20 11.37
C VAL A 3 8.75 -8.48 9.96
N LEU A 4 7.79 -7.67 9.52
CA LEU A 4 7.23 -7.74 8.18
C LEU A 4 7.65 -6.48 7.41
N ALA A 5 8.35 -6.65 6.30
CA ALA A 5 8.63 -5.60 5.35
C ALA A 5 7.77 -5.82 4.11
N LEU A 6 6.94 -4.84 3.76
CA LEU A 6 6.06 -4.88 2.58
C LEU A 6 6.48 -3.78 1.62
N GLY A 7 6.63 -4.15 0.34
CA GLY A 7 6.82 -3.21 -0.75
C GLY A 7 5.56 -3.13 -1.60
N MET A 8 5.09 -1.93 -1.88
CA MET A 8 3.99 -1.67 -2.80
C MET A 8 4.33 -0.48 -3.68
N GLN A 9 3.94 -0.55 -4.95
CA GLN A 9 4.18 0.51 -5.93
C GLN A 9 3.02 1.50 -6.01
N ASN A 10 1.80 1.02 -5.78
CA ASN A 10 0.59 1.79 -6.02
C ASN A 10 -0.50 1.46 -4.98
N THR A 11 -1.13 2.49 -4.42
CA THR A 11 -2.27 2.34 -3.51
C THR A 11 -3.52 1.81 -4.20
N ALA A 12 -3.74 2.14 -5.48
CA ALA A 12 -4.88 1.65 -6.25
C ALA A 12 -4.88 0.12 -6.40
N GLN A 13 -3.70 -0.50 -6.53
CA GLN A 13 -3.58 -1.97 -6.55
C GLN A 13 -3.95 -2.61 -5.20
N LEU A 14 -3.65 -1.91 -4.10
CA LEU A 14 -4.01 -2.36 -2.77
C LEU A 14 -5.51 -2.24 -2.54
N GLU A 15 -6.12 -1.13 -2.96
CA GLU A 15 -7.57 -0.92 -2.94
C GLU A 15 -8.31 -1.95 -3.80
N ASP A 16 -7.80 -2.28 -4.99
CA ASP A 16 -8.43 -3.28 -5.87
C ASP A 16 -8.43 -4.68 -5.24
N ARG A 17 -7.31 -5.08 -4.62
CA ARG A 17 -7.18 -6.41 -4.00
C ARG A 17 -7.86 -6.53 -2.63
N TYR A 18 -7.81 -5.49 -1.81
CA TYR A 18 -8.22 -5.55 -0.40
C TYR A 18 -9.42 -4.65 -0.06
N GLY A 19 -9.88 -3.82 -1.00
CA GLY A 19 -10.96 -2.87 -0.77
C GLY A 19 -10.69 -1.98 0.44
N ARG A 20 -11.68 -1.86 1.32
CA ARG A 20 -11.59 -1.05 2.54
C ARG A 20 -10.54 -1.55 3.54
N GLN A 21 -10.06 -2.79 3.43
CA GLN A 21 -9.01 -3.31 4.32
C GLN A 21 -7.61 -2.77 3.97
N ALA A 22 -7.45 -2.21 2.77
CA ALA A 22 -6.20 -1.59 2.32
C ALA A 22 -5.72 -0.51 3.30
N ASP A 23 -6.64 0.38 3.73
CA ASP A 23 -6.35 1.47 4.65
C ASP A 23 -5.93 0.95 6.03
N THR A 24 -6.57 -0.12 6.51
CA THR A 24 -6.24 -0.75 7.79
C THR A 24 -4.84 -1.37 7.75
N ILE A 25 -4.53 -2.12 6.69
CA ILE A 25 -3.20 -2.73 6.50
C ILE A 25 -2.14 -1.63 6.44
N PHE A 26 -2.42 -0.55 5.70
CA PHE A 26 -1.50 0.57 5.62
C PHE A 26 -1.34 1.25 6.99
N SER A 27 -2.42 1.52 7.73
CA SER A 27 -2.39 2.18 9.05
C SER A 27 -1.59 1.40 10.11
N GLN A 28 -1.65 0.07 10.06
CA GLN A 28 -0.92 -0.82 10.98
C GLN A 28 0.60 -0.77 10.79
N ALA A 29 1.10 -0.41 9.61
CA ALA A 29 2.53 -0.27 9.39
C ALA A 29 3.10 0.93 10.18
N GLY A 30 3.86 0.64 11.24
CA GLY A 30 4.41 1.66 12.15
C GLY A 30 5.56 2.49 11.58
N THR A 31 6.31 1.96 10.62
CA THR A 31 7.33 2.69 9.85
C THR A 31 6.93 2.68 8.38
N LYS A 32 7.02 3.84 7.74
CA LYS A 32 6.67 4.00 6.32
C LYS A 32 7.84 4.63 5.59
N MET A 33 8.15 4.11 4.41
CA MET A 33 9.12 4.69 3.50
C MET A 33 8.45 4.98 2.18
N ILE A 34 8.59 6.21 1.69
CA ILE A 34 7.92 6.68 0.48
C ILE A 34 8.97 7.11 -0.52
N PHE A 35 8.86 6.57 -1.72
CA PHE A 35 9.70 6.92 -2.85
C PHE A 35 8.91 7.76 -3.84
N ALA A 36 9.57 8.18 -4.92
CA ALA A 36 8.92 8.82 -6.05
C ALA A 36 7.74 7.97 -6.57
N VAL A 37 6.58 8.60 -6.70
CA VAL A 37 5.37 7.97 -7.24
C VAL A 37 4.96 8.73 -8.50
N SER A 38 4.68 8.02 -9.59
CA SER A 38 4.21 8.63 -10.83
C SER A 38 2.70 8.93 -10.84
N GLU A 39 1.91 8.16 -10.08
CA GLU A 39 0.45 8.30 -10.04
C GLU A 39 -0.02 9.43 -9.11
N SER A 40 -0.90 10.29 -9.65
CA SER A 40 -1.47 11.43 -8.90
C SER A 40 -2.45 11.01 -7.81
N LYS A 41 -3.24 9.94 -8.01
CA LYS A 41 -4.17 9.42 -7.01
C LYS A 41 -3.40 8.94 -5.78
N THR A 42 -2.38 8.11 -5.96
CA THR A 42 -1.52 7.63 -4.88
C THR A 42 -0.80 8.77 -4.16
N ALA A 43 -0.26 9.75 -4.89
CA ALA A 43 0.40 10.90 -4.26
C ALA A 43 -0.56 11.70 -3.37
N LYS A 44 -1.82 11.89 -3.80
CA LYS A 44 -2.86 12.52 -2.97
C LYS A 44 -3.24 11.69 -1.76
N SER A 45 -3.47 10.38 -1.93
CA SER A 45 -3.74 9.48 -0.81
C SER A 45 -2.61 9.51 0.21
N LEU A 46 -1.35 9.52 -0.22
CA LEU A 46 -0.19 9.64 0.67
C LEU A 46 -0.17 11.00 1.39
N GLN A 47 -0.45 12.10 0.69
CA GLN A 47 -0.56 13.43 1.30
C GLN A 47 -1.64 13.44 2.40
N ASP A 48 -2.82 12.88 2.13
CA ASP A 48 -3.93 12.83 3.08
C ASP A 48 -3.61 11.95 4.30
N LEU A 49 -2.83 10.88 4.11
CA LEU A 49 -2.41 9.97 5.18
C LEU A 49 -1.47 10.60 6.22
N PHE A 50 -0.69 11.62 5.86
CA PHE A 50 0.19 12.32 6.79
C PHE A 50 -0.45 13.55 7.45
N GLY A 51 -1.53 14.05 6.86
CA GLY A 51 -2.26 15.20 7.37
C GLY A 51 -1.59 16.55 7.11
N GLU A 52 -2.14 17.56 7.76
CA GLU A 52 -1.77 18.96 7.59
C GLU A 52 -1.01 19.49 8.81
N VAL A 53 -0.10 20.45 8.55
CA VAL A 53 0.58 21.23 9.58
C VAL A 53 0.10 22.68 9.47
N GLU A 54 -0.31 23.24 10.61
CA GLU A 54 -0.63 24.66 10.71
C GLU A 54 0.68 25.46 10.87
N ILE A 55 0.97 26.36 9.94
CA ILE A 55 2.14 27.23 10.00
C ILE A 55 1.66 28.67 10.07
N ARG A 56 2.01 29.34 11.16
CA ARG A 56 1.77 30.78 11.33
C ARG A 56 2.84 31.57 10.56
N ARG A 57 2.45 32.20 9.45
CA ARG A 57 3.37 32.97 8.59
C ARG A 57 3.20 34.46 8.87
N TYR A 58 4.30 35.11 9.24
CA TYR A 58 4.38 36.58 9.29
C TYR A 58 4.76 37.08 7.89
N ARG A 59 3.87 37.82 7.22
CA ARG A 59 4.14 38.41 5.90
C ARG A 59 4.43 39.89 6.07
N GLU A 60 5.71 40.26 6.07
CA GLU A 60 6.11 41.67 6.04
C GLU A 60 6.13 42.16 4.57
N SER A 61 5.17 43.01 4.20
CA SER A 61 5.15 43.63 2.87
C SER A 61 5.95 44.93 2.90
N ARG A 62 7.19 44.92 2.41
CA ARG A 62 7.96 46.15 2.19
C ARG A 62 7.72 46.69 0.79
N THR A 63 6.82 47.64 0.67
CA THR A 63 6.63 48.38 -0.58
C THR A 63 7.70 49.47 -0.66
N GLY A 64 8.81 49.18 -1.34
CA GLY A 64 9.85 50.17 -1.62
C GLY A 64 9.37 51.17 -2.65
N SER A 65 8.87 52.33 -2.21
CA SER A 65 8.59 53.46 -3.10
C SER A 65 9.90 54.12 -3.52
N PHE A 66 10.23 54.05 -4.81
CA PHE A 66 11.45 54.63 -5.40
C PHE A 66 11.46 56.17 -5.45
N PHE A 67 10.38 56.85 -5.07
CA PHE A 67 10.30 58.32 -5.08
C PHE A 67 9.53 58.87 -3.89
N GLY A 68 10.26 59.19 -2.81
CA GLY A 68 9.95 60.30 -1.90
C GLY A 68 8.72 60.19 -0.99
N LYS A 69 8.99 60.17 0.32
CA LYS A 69 8.14 60.66 1.43
C LYS A 69 6.87 59.87 1.79
N HIS A 70 6.94 58.54 1.92
CA HIS A 70 6.23 57.82 2.98
C HIS A 70 6.62 56.33 2.97
N ASP A 71 7.48 55.89 3.89
CA ASP A 71 7.60 54.45 4.19
C ASP A 71 6.42 54.06 5.08
N ARG A 72 5.32 53.60 4.48
CA ARG A 72 4.32 52.83 5.22
C ARG A 72 4.80 51.39 5.30
N ASN A 73 5.42 51.05 6.43
CA ASN A 73 5.59 49.65 6.82
C ASN A 73 4.22 49.09 7.17
N ASN A 74 3.50 48.58 6.17
CA ASN A 74 2.24 47.92 6.38
C ASN A 74 2.54 46.49 6.88
N PHE A 75 2.55 46.32 8.21
CA PHE A 75 2.65 45.01 8.83
C PHE A 75 1.32 44.29 8.65
N SER A 76 1.22 43.44 7.63
CA SER A 76 0.11 42.50 7.53
C SER A 76 0.24 41.51 8.69
N GLY A 77 -0.82 41.40 9.51
CA GLY A 77 -0.84 40.51 10.67
C GLY A 77 -0.54 39.05 10.32
N PRO A 78 -0.22 38.21 11.33
CA PRO A 78 0.09 36.81 11.11
C PRO A 78 -1.04 36.08 10.39
N GLU A 79 -0.73 35.44 9.27
CA GLU A 79 -1.64 34.60 8.51
C GLU A 79 -1.39 33.14 8.92
N ASP A 80 -2.41 32.49 9.48
CA ASP A 80 -2.35 31.08 9.82
C ASP A 80 -2.68 30.26 8.56
N ILE A 81 -1.65 29.67 7.94
CA ILE A 81 -1.78 28.90 6.71
C ILE A 81 -1.66 27.41 7.05
N ARG A 82 -2.68 26.62 6.68
CA ARG A 82 -2.61 25.16 6.73
C ARG A 82 -1.96 24.64 5.45
N LYS A 83 -0.86 23.90 5.59
CA LYS A 83 -0.19 23.23 4.46
C LYS A 83 -0.07 21.74 4.77
N PRO A 84 -0.30 20.84 3.81
CA PRO A 84 0.03 19.42 4.00
C PRO A 84 1.51 19.25 4.38
N LEU A 85 1.80 18.27 5.24
CA LEU A 85 3.17 17.98 5.69
C LEU A 85 4.09 17.63 4.50
N LEU A 86 3.55 16.84 3.57
CA LEU A 86 4.20 16.46 2.31
C LEU A 86 3.27 16.82 1.16
N LEU A 87 3.74 17.63 0.22
CA LEU A 87 2.94 17.91 -0.98
C LEU A 87 3.00 16.73 -1.95
N ALA A 88 1.86 16.43 -2.58
CA ALA A 88 1.81 15.46 -3.67
C ALA A 88 2.82 15.78 -4.78
N SER A 89 3.03 17.06 -5.11
CA SER A 89 4.04 17.48 -6.10
C SER A 89 5.48 17.23 -5.65
N GLU A 90 5.76 17.33 -4.34
CA GLU A 90 7.08 17.03 -3.78
C GLU A 90 7.34 15.52 -3.85
N ILE A 91 6.33 14.69 -3.54
CA ILE A 91 6.41 13.22 -3.64
C ILE A 91 6.63 12.79 -5.10
N GLN A 92 5.92 13.39 -6.05
CA GLN A 92 6.08 13.08 -7.48
C GLN A 92 7.41 13.56 -8.05
N GLY A 93 7.93 14.68 -7.55
CA GLY A 93 9.20 15.26 -7.99
C GLY A 93 10.44 14.68 -7.30
N LEU A 94 10.30 13.66 -6.46
CA LEU A 94 11.43 13.00 -5.82
C LEU A 94 12.35 12.36 -6.89
N PRO A 95 13.67 12.57 -6.80
CA PRO A 95 14.59 11.88 -7.67
C PRO A 95 14.71 10.40 -7.26
N ASP A 96 15.15 9.56 -8.19
CA ASP A 96 15.39 8.15 -7.94
C ASP A 96 16.34 7.94 -6.76
N LEU A 97 16.10 6.86 -6.00
CA LEU A 97 16.85 6.51 -4.79
C LEU A 97 16.76 7.53 -3.64
N MET A 98 15.83 8.48 -3.70
CA MET A 98 15.46 9.34 -2.58
C MET A 98 14.04 9.06 -2.12
N GLY A 99 13.81 9.18 -0.82
CA GLY A 99 12.51 8.95 -0.25
C GLY A 99 12.32 9.55 1.14
N TYR A 100 11.07 9.71 1.54
CA TYR A 100 10.72 10.13 2.89
C TYR A 100 10.66 8.92 3.82
N PHE A 101 11.40 8.99 4.92
CA PHE A 101 11.32 8.07 6.04
C PHE A 101 10.39 8.67 7.09
N CYS A 102 9.26 8.01 7.31
CA CYS A 102 8.24 8.43 8.26
C CYS A 102 8.16 7.41 9.39
N GLN A 103 8.47 7.84 10.60
CA GLN A 103 8.37 7.01 11.79
C GLN A 103 7.38 7.62 12.77
N ARG A 104 6.42 6.82 13.21
CA ARG A 104 5.58 7.18 14.35
C ARG A 104 6.49 7.28 15.59
N PRO A 105 6.47 8.39 16.33
CA PRO A 105 7.25 8.51 17.56
C PRO A 105 6.80 7.45 18.57
N SER A 106 7.70 7.14 19.52
CA SER A 106 7.34 6.36 20.70
C SER A 106 6.39 7.18 21.59
N ASP A 107 5.75 6.55 22.58
CA ASP A 107 4.70 7.14 23.42
C ASP A 107 5.14 8.40 24.20
N GLU A 108 6.43 8.71 24.22
CA GLU A 108 7.05 9.80 24.97
C GLU A 108 6.95 11.19 24.29
N GLU A 109 6.90 11.27 22.96
CA GLU A 109 6.88 12.55 22.23
C GLU A 109 5.78 12.61 21.17
N PRO A 110 4.92 13.64 21.17
CA PRO A 110 3.93 13.83 20.12
C PRO A 110 4.58 14.37 18.84
N GLY A 111 4.19 13.82 17.68
CA GLY A 111 4.54 14.36 16.36
C GLY A 111 5.22 13.36 15.43
N LEU A 112 4.76 13.31 14.18
CA LEU A 112 5.34 12.42 13.17
C LEU A 112 6.74 12.89 12.77
N ARG A 113 7.73 12.00 12.85
CA ARG A 113 9.09 12.28 12.37
C ARG A 113 9.19 11.92 10.90
N VAL A 114 9.44 12.91 10.06
CA VAL A 114 9.62 12.76 8.61
C VAL A 114 10.99 13.29 8.21
N VAL A 115 11.80 12.43 7.59
CA VAL A 115 13.16 12.76 7.16
C VAL A 115 13.34 12.34 5.71
N LEU A 116 13.94 13.20 4.90
CA LEU A 116 14.36 12.84 3.55
C LEU A 116 15.64 12.01 3.62
N VAL A 117 15.60 10.79 3.07
CA VAL A 117 16.71 9.83 3.09
C VAL A 117 17.10 9.51 1.65
N ARG A 118 18.41 9.35 1.43
CA ARG A 118 18.98 8.85 0.18
C ARG A 118 19.47 7.42 0.38
N LEU A 119 19.06 6.51 -0.49
CA LEU A 119 19.49 5.12 -0.49
C LEU A 119 20.59 4.91 -1.53
N PRO A 120 21.86 4.77 -1.12
CA PRO A 120 22.91 4.39 -2.06
C PRO A 120 22.66 2.97 -2.57
N TYR A 121 22.76 2.78 -3.88
CA TYR A 121 22.76 1.44 -4.47
C TYR A 121 24.07 0.73 -4.11
N SER A 122 23.97 -0.36 -3.35
CA SER A 122 25.08 -1.32 -3.16
C SER A 122 24.76 -2.60 -3.91
N PRO A 123 25.61 -3.05 -4.85
CA PRO A 123 25.38 -4.31 -5.54
C PRO A 123 25.37 -5.48 -4.53
N PRO A 124 24.42 -6.42 -4.64
CA PRO A 124 24.36 -7.55 -3.73
C PRO A 124 25.57 -8.47 -3.93
N VAL A 125 26.13 -8.97 -2.82
CA VAL A 125 27.17 -10.01 -2.87
C VAL A 125 26.51 -11.33 -3.25
N GLN A 126 26.72 -11.78 -4.48
CA GLN A 126 26.16 -13.03 -4.96
C GLN A 126 26.90 -14.23 -4.35
N ARG A 127 26.31 -14.84 -3.33
CA ARG A 127 26.86 -16.04 -2.66
C ARG A 127 26.38 -17.36 -3.27
N HIS A 128 25.31 -17.31 -4.05
CA HIS A 128 24.61 -18.47 -4.57
C HIS A 128 23.98 -18.13 -5.92
N PRO A 129 23.82 -19.10 -6.84
CA PRO A 129 23.07 -18.87 -8.08
C PRO A 129 21.64 -18.41 -7.79
N ALA A 130 21.12 -17.52 -8.64
CA ALA A 130 19.78 -16.95 -8.52
C ALA A 130 18.67 -17.99 -8.71
N LEU A 131 18.93 -19.00 -9.54
CA LEU A 131 18.03 -20.10 -9.83
C LEU A 131 18.86 -21.39 -9.86
N ILE A 132 18.50 -22.34 -9.01
CA ILE A 132 18.91 -23.74 -9.20
C ILE A 132 17.73 -24.44 -9.85
N GLU A 133 17.84 -24.71 -11.14
CA GLU A 133 16.85 -25.53 -11.82
C GLU A 133 16.85 -26.93 -11.22
N ARG A 134 15.66 -27.39 -10.82
CA ARG A 134 15.48 -28.77 -10.43
C ARG A 134 15.47 -29.61 -11.70
N VAL A 135 16.29 -30.65 -11.75
CA VAL A 135 16.12 -31.72 -12.73
C VAL A 135 14.82 -32.45 -12.40
N ILE A 136 13.75 -32.12 -13.13
CA ILE A 136 12.46 -32.80 -12.99
C ILE A 136 12.58 -34.08 -13.81
N PRO A 137 12.56 -35.29 -13.20
CA PRO A 137 12.49 -36.51 -13.97
C PRO A 137 11.22 -36.46 -14.81
N LYS A 138 11.30 -36.87 -16.07
CA LYS A 138 10.16 -36.88 -16.98
C LYS A 138 9.05 -37.73 -16.35
N ILE A 139 8.02 -37.06 -15.83
CA ILE A 139 6.84 -37.74 -15.30
C ILE A 139 6.10 -38.25 -16.53
N GLU A 140 6.18 -39.56 -16.76
CA GLU A 140 5.27 -40.21 -17.70
C GLU A 140 3.85 -39.99 -17.18
N ARG A 141 2.99 -39.41 -18.02
CA ARG A 141 1.58 -39.25 -17.65
C ARG A 141 1.05 -40.66 -17.34
N PRO A 142 0.44 -40.91 -16.18
CA PRO A 142 -0.25 -42.17 -15.98
C PRO A 142 -1.27 -42.29 -17.10
N VAL A 143 -1.14 -43.33 -17.92
CA VAL A 143 -2.16 -43.66 -18.90
C VAL A 143 -3.39 -43.99 -18.05
N TRP A 144 -4.39 -43.12 -18.12
CA TRP A 144 -5.70 -43.45 -17.59
C TRP A 144 -6.19 -44.62 -18.43
N ALA A 145 -6.00 -45.84 -17.92
CA ALA A 145 -6.68 -46.99 -18.46
C ALA A 145 -8.18 -46.66 -18.38
N PRO A 146 -8.95 -46.81 -19.47
CA PRO A 146 -10.38 -46.88 -19.34
C PRO A 146 -10.65 -47.91 -18.25
N VAL A 147 -11.24 -47.47 -17.14
CA VAL A 147 -11.91 -48.42 -16.26
C VAL A 147 -13.07 -48.88 -17.12
N ASP A 148 -12.92 -50.05 -17.73
CA ASP A 148 -14.01 -50.81 -18.31
C ASP A 148 -14.95 -51.13 -17.15
N THR A 149 -15.76 -50.13 -16.82
CA THR A 149 -16.85 -50.25 -15.87
C THR A 149 -17.93 -50.83 -16.74
N ASP A 150 -17.98 -52.16 -16.82
CA ASP A 150 -19.16 -52.83 -17.31
C ASP A 150 -20.33 -52.25 -16.51
N CYS A 151 -21.21 -51.51 -17.19
CA CYS A 151 -22.33 -50.79 -16.58
C CYS A 151 -23.40 -51.72 -15.97
N GLU A 152 -23.11 -53.00 -15.76
CA GLU A 152 -24.08 -54.00 -15.30
C GLU A 152 -24.16 -54.17 -13.78
N ASP A 153 -23.24 -53.62 -12.98
CA ASP A 153 -23.32 -53.66 -11.51
C ASP A 153 -23.87 -52.36 -10.89
N VAL A 154 -24.84 -51.71 -11.55
CA VAL A 154 -25.71 -50.75 -10.87
C VAL A 154 -26.71 -51.55 -10.03
N LEU A 155 -26.35 -51.82 -8.77
CA LEU A 155 -27.31 -52.26 -7.75
C LEU A 155 -28.57 -51.39 -7.85
N PRO A 156 -29.77 -51.96 -8.01
CA PRO A 156 -30.98 -51.15 -8.11
C PRO A 156 -31.18 -50.38 -6.80
N PRO A 157 -31.70 -49.13 -6.86
CA PRO A 157 -31.93 -48.33 -5.67
C PRO A 157 -32.91 -49.05 -4.73
N LEU A 158 -32.50 -49.22 -3.47
CA LEU A 158 -33.19 -49.98 -2.43
C LEU A 158 -34.45 -49.26 -1.87
N ILE A 159 -35.11 -48.43 -2.69
CA ILE A 159 -36.25 -47.61 -2.25
C ILE A 159 -37.28 -47.50 -3.37
N SER A 160 -38.19 -48.48 -3.46
CA SER A 160 -39.62 -48.24 -3.78
C SER A 160 -40.40 -49.56 -3.88
N ARG A 161 -40.90 -50.10 -2.77
CA ARG A 161 -42.18 -50.84 -2.68
C ARG A 161 -42.65 -50.91 -1.21
N LEU A 162 -43.00 -49.76 -0.65
CA LEU A 162 -43.98 -49.68 0.44
C LEU A 162 -45.34 -49.33 -0.17
N GLN A 163 -45.95 -50.29 -0.86
CA GLN A 163 -47.38 -50.27 -1.20
C GLN A 163 -47.85 -51.73 -1.24
N GLU A 164 -47.87 -52.37 -0.07
CA GLU A 164 -48.80 -53.47 0.18
C GLU A 164 -49.86 -52.94 1.13
N GLY A 165 -51.10 -53.07 0.67
CA GLY A 165 -52.29 -52.57 1.33
C GLY A 165 -52.45 -53.14 2.73
N ILE A 166 -52.77 -52.25 3.66
CA ILE A 166 -53.29 -52.55 4.97
C ILE A 166 -54.66 -53.23 4.76
N PRO A 167 -54.91 -54.44 5.26
CA PRO A 167 -56.23 -55.05 5.17
C PRO A 167 -57.19 -54.37 6.15
N LEU A 168 -58.37 -54.00 5.64
CA LEU A 168 -59.51 -53.56 6.45
C LEU A 168 -60.02 -54.71 7.31
N ASN A 169 -60.01 -54.51 8.63
CA ASN A 169 -60.96 -55.05 9.60
C ASN A 169 -61.01 -54.11 10.80
#